data_AF-A0A819Y1E2-F1
#
_entry.id   AF-A0A819Y1E2-F1
#
_cell.length_a   1.000
_cell.length_b   1.000
_cell.length_c   1.000
_cell.angle_alpha   90.00
_cell.angle_beta   90.00
_cell.angle_gamma   90.00
#
_symmetry.space_group_name_H-M   'P 1'
#
loop_
_entity.id
_entity.type
_entity.pdbx_description
1 polymer ?
#
loop_
_entity_poly.entity_id
_entity_poly.type
_entity_poly.pdbx_seq_one_letter_code
_entity_poly.pdbx_strand_id
1 'polypeptide(L)'
;MKPFLVYRGQKYSQEEFEQFLTQQDGVISFNNFLLTSTQKEAAMEYVQHALHKHRNHVCVLFIVTINPNKVSIPTIPFAFIDKCSVNPQKHEVLFSTHTAFRVGEMKQMAGNNRLWEVQLTLTTANDSEMAALTQALRKDIDGTGWNRIAKLVQRVGKFDLAEEIYKNLFNM
;
A
#
# COMPACT_ATOMS: atom_id res chain seq x y z
N MET A 1 21.19 -4.74 6.51
CA MET A 1 21.04 -3.32 6.13
C MET A 1 20.34 -2.60 7.28
N LYS A 2 20.74 -1.37 7.64
CA LYS A 2 20.09 -0.65 8.74
C LYS A 2 18.66 -0.24 8.34
N PRO A 3 17.73 -0.08 9.30
CA PRO A 3 16.43 0.52 9.01
C PRO A 3 16.60 1.90 8.37
N PHE A 4 15.74 2.22 7.42
CA PHE A 4 15.76 3.50 6.71
C PHE A 4 14.34 3.95 6.37
N LEU A 5 14.20 5.24 6.06
CA LEU A 5 12.94 5.87 5.69
C LEU A 5 12.90 6.13 4.19
N VAL A 6 11.72 5.99 3.62
CA VAL A 6 11.41 6.51 2.28
C VAL A 6 10.11 7.29 2.30
N TYR A 7 9.98 8.22 1.38
CA TYR A 7 8.94 9.24 1.38
C TYR A 7 8.19 9.23 0.05
N ARG A 8 6.88 9.49 0.13
CA ARG A 8 6.02 9.66 -1.05
C ARG A 8 5.02 10.77 -0.78
N GLY A 9 5.00 11.78 -1.66
CA GLY A 9 3.93 12.77 -1.71
C GLY A 9 2.74 12.25 -2.53
N GLN A 10 1.52 12.37 -2.01
CA GLN A 10 0.30 11.96 -2.71
C GLN A 10 -0.78 13.02 -2.49
N LYS A 11 -1.59 13.29 -3.50
CA LYS A 11 -2.80 14.11 -3.35
C LYS A 11 -4.04 13.23 -3.36
N TYR A 12 -5.05 13.66 -2.62
CA TYR A 12 -6.36 13.05 -2.52
C TYR A 12 -7.43 14.13 -2.71
N SER A 13 -8.55 13.78 -3.32
CA SER A 13 -9.78 14.55 -3.13
C SER A 13 -10.21 14.48 -1.66
N GLN A 14 -11.09 15.40 -1.26
CA GLN A 14 -11.61 15.42 0.11
C GLN A 14 -12.31 14.10 0.49
N GLU A 15 -13.13 13.56 -0.42
CA GLU A 15 -13.87 12.31 -0.22
C GLU A 15 -12.93 11.10 -0.09
N GLU A 16 -11.96 10.97 -1.00
CA GLU A 16 -10.97 9.88 -0.91
C GLU A 16 -10.15 9.97 0.38
N PHE A 17 -9.83 11.19 0.83
CA PHE A 17 -9.08 11.39 2.06
C PHE A 17 -9.91 11.02 3.31
N GLU A 18 -11.20 11.38 3.35
CA GLU A 18 -12.11 11.00 4.43
C GLU A 18 -12.26 9.48 4.53
N GLN A 19 -12.37 8.80 3.38
CA GLN A 19 -12.33 7.34 3.34
C GLN A 19 -10.99 6.79 3.82
N PHE A 20 -9.88 7.41 3.42
CA PHE A 20 -8.54 7.00 3.84
C PHE A 20 -8.33 7.13 5.35
N LEU A 21 -8.86 8.17 6.01
CA LEU A 21 -8.77 8.34 7.46
C LEU A 21 -9.38 7.16 8.24
N THR A 22 -10.38 6.47 7.67
CA THR A 22 -10.97 5.27 8.29
C THR A 22 -10.02 4.07 8.35
N GLN A 23 -8.89 4.15 7.63
CA GLN A 23 -7.90 3.07 7.53
C GLN A 23 -6.78 3.16 8.57
N GLN A 24 -6.87 4.06 9.56
CA GLN A 24 -5.89 4.12 10.65
C GLN A 24 -5.81 2.75 11.35
N ASP A 25 -4.58 2.31 11.63
CA ASP A 25 -4.24 0.98 12.16
C ASP A 25 -4.57 -0.21 11.22
N GLY A 26 -5.20 0.08 10.07
CA GLY A 26 -5.51 -0.87 9.02
C GLY A 26 -4.33 -1.18 8.08
N VAL A 27 -4.60 -1.99 7.06
CA VAL A 27 -3.61 -2.37 6.04
C VAL A 27 -4.04 -1.80 4.69
N ILE A 28 -3.12 -1.11 4.03
CA ILE A 28 -3.32 -0.59 2.67
C ILE A 28 -2.34 -1.24 1.71
N SER A 29 -2.67 -1.25 0.42
CA SER A 29 -1.73 -1.61 -0.64
C SER A 29 -1.91 -0.66 -1.82
N PHE A 30 -0.85 -0.50 -2.62
CA PHE A 30 -0.92 0.26 -3.85
C PHE A 30 -1.14 -0.68 -5.04
N ASN A 31 -2.13 -0.37 -5.87
CA ASN A 31 -2.46 -1.18 -7.05
C ASN A 31 -1.40 -1.08 -8.16
N ASN A 32 -0.59 -0.02 -8.14
CA ASN A 32 0.52 0.20 -9.07
C ASN A 32 1.85 0.08 -8.32
N PHE A 33 2.96 0.07 -9.08
CA PHE A 33 4.27 0.25 -8.48
C PHE A 33 4.30 1.54 -7.65
N LEU A 34 4.83 1.47 -6.44
CA LEU A 34 4.95 2.63 -5.56
C LEU A 34 6.38 3.17 -5.67
N LEU A 35 6.51 4.35 -6.28
CA LEU A 35 7.78 5.06 -6.38
C LEU A 35 7.95 5.99 -5.17
N THR A 36 9.02 5.79 -4.43
CA THR A 36 9.37 6.57 -3.22
C THR A 36 10.78 7.12 -3.35
N SER A 37 11.18 7.99 -2.42
CA SER A 37 12.53 8.55 -2.34
C SER A 37 13.07 8.44 -0.93
N THR A 38 14.37 8.19 -0.76
CA THR A 38 15.02 8.32 0.56
C THR A 38 15.21 9.79 0.99
N GLN A 39 15.02 10.74 0.07
CA GLN A 39 15.06 12.18 0.34
C GLN A 39 13.64 12.73 0.59
N LYS A 40 13.41 13.30 1.78
CA LYS A 40 12.11 13.89 2.14
C LYS A 40 11.77 15.05 1.21
N GLU A 41 12.78 15.82 0.81
CA GLU A 41 12.67 17.01 -0.03
C GLU A 41 12.11 16.68 -1.40
N ALA A 42 12.53 15.56 -2.01
CA ALA A 42 12.02 15.12 -3.31
C ALA A 42 10.52 14.77 -3.26
N ALA A 43 10.05 14.16 -2.17
CA ALA A 43 8.63 13.90 -1.95
C ALA A 43 7.85 15.19 -1.63
N MET A 44 8.45 16.10 -0.86
CA MET A 44 7.85 17.39 -0.50
C MET A 44 7.71 18.35 -1.68
N GLU A 45 8.64 18.34 -2.64
CA GLU A 45 8.52 19.09 -3.89
C GLU A 45 7.20 18.75 -4.62
N TYR A 46 6.88 17.45 -4.70
CA TYR A 46 5.62 16.98 -5.29
C TYR A 46 4.40 17.47 -4.48
N VAL A 47 4.45 17.37 -3.15
CA VAL A 47 3.39 17.84 -2.25
C VAL A 47 3.14 19.34 -2.42
N GLN A 48 4.21 20.15 -2.41
CA GLN A 48 4.11 21.61 -2.54
C GLN A 48 3.50 22.01 -3.89
N HIS A 49 3.95 21.36 -4.97
CA HIS A 49 3.37 21.57 -6.29
C HIS A 49 1.87 21.23 -6.32
N ALA A 50 1.48 20.10 -5.72
CA ALA A 50 0.09 19.67 -5.66
C ALA A 50 -0.78 20.62 -4.82
N LEU A 51 -0.31 21.07 -3.66
CA LEU A 51 -1.01 22.02 -2.78
C LEU A 51 -1.30 23.36 -3.46
N HIS A 52 -0.37 23.82 -4.31
CA HIS A 52 -0.51 25.06 -5.07
C HIS A 52 -1.50 24.91 -6.23
N LYS A 53 -1.40 23.81 -6.99
CA LYS A 53 -2.20 23.56 -8.20
C LYS A 53 -3.64 23.10 -7.89
N HIS A 54 -3.84 22.37 -6.79
CA HIS A 54 -5.11 21.72 -6.46
C HIS A 54 -5.64 22.24 -5.12
N ARG A 55 -6.35 23.37 -5.15
CA ARG A 55 -6.82 24.06 -3.94
C ARG A 55 -7.80 23.24 -3.08
N ASN A 56 -8.58 22.37 -3.72
CA ASN A 56 -9.61 21.55 -3.06
C ASN A 56 -9.15 20.13 -2.74
N HIS A 57 -7.83 19.88 -2.73
CA HIS A 57 -7.26 18.58 -2.41
C HIS A 57 -6.52 18.63 -1.08
N VAL A 58 -6.48 17.48 -0.42
CA VAL A 58 -5.58 17.22 0.71
C VAL A 58 -4.35 16.52 0.16
N CYS A 59 -3.19 16.93 0.63
CA CYS A 59 -1.93 16.26 0.33
C CYS A 59 -1.47 15.45 1.55
N VAL A 60 -0.91 14.29 1.27
CA VAL A 60 -0.35 13.38 2.26
C VAL A 60 1.11 13.16 1.92
N LEU A 61 1.96 13.34 2.91
CA LEU A 61 3.33 12.83 2.90
C LEU A 61 3.34 11.48 3.62
N PHE A 62 3.48 10.41 2.86
CA PHE A 62 3.74 9.10 3.42
C PHE A 62 5.19 8.99 3.86
N ILE A 63 5.39 8.51 5.08
CA ILE A 63 6.68 8.22 5.69
C ILE A 63 6.73 6.72 5.91
N VAL A 64 7.47 6.01 5.06
CA VAL A 64 7.54 4.56 5.07
C VAL A 64 8.79 4.13 5.84
N THR A 65 8.58 3.42 6.95
CA THR A 65 9.67 2.81 7.71
C THR A 65 9.98 1.42 7.19
N ILE A 66 11.21 1.22 6.72
CA ILE A 66 11.70 -0.06 6.23
C ILE A 66 12.70 -0.61 7.23
N ASN A 67 12.43 -1.80 7.76
CA ASN A 67 13.40 -2.57 8.52
C ASN A 67 13.80 -3.81 7.71
N PRO A 68 14.95 -3.78 7.01
CA PRO A 68 15.38 -4.88 6.14
C PRO A 68 15.52 -6.21 6.87
N ASN A 69 15.78 -6.20 8.18
CA ASN A 69 15.94 -7.43 8.96
C ASN A 69 14.59 -8.12 9.25
N LYS A 70 13.47 -7.42 9.09
CA LYS A 70 12.13 -8.01 9.20
C LYS A 70 11.62 -8.56 7.87
N VAL A 71 12.29 -8.26 6.76
CA VAL A 71 11.90 -8.71 5.43
C VAL A 71 12.71 -9.97 5.09
N SER A 72 12.04 -11.11 4.92
CA SER A 72 12.70 -12.37 4.59
C SER A 72 12.97 -12.45 3.08
N ILE A 73 14.15 -12.91 2.68
CA ILE A 73 14.43 -13.30 1.28
C ILE A 73 13.58 -14.55 0.96
N PRO A 74 12.90 -14.65 -0.21
CA PRO A 74 13.00 -13.81 -1.41
C PRO A 74 11.96 -12.67 -1.50
N THR A 75 11.23 -12.37 -0.43
CA THR A 75 10.06 -11.48 -0.44
C THR A 75 10.39 -9.98 -0.35
N ILE A 76 11.58 -9.54 -0.74
CA ILE A 76 11.94 -8.10 -0.72
C ILE A 76 11.10 -7.38 -1.77
N PRO A 77 10.12 -6.55 -1.38
CA PRO A 77 9.16 -6.01 -2.33
C PRO A 77 9.63 -4.66 -2.90
N PHE A 78 10.92 -4.32 -2.78
CA PHE A 78 11.46 -3.04 -3.21
C PHE A 78 12.86 -3.15 -3.80
N ALA A 79 13.21 -2.18 -4.64
CA ALA A 79 14.53 -2.02 -5.22
C ALA A 79 14.93 -0.54 -5.25
N PHE A 80 16.22 -0.28 -5.02
CA PHE A 80 16.82 1.03 -5.34
C PHE A 80 17.02 1.10 -6.84
N ILE A 81 16.52 2.17 -7.46
CA ILE A 81 16.53 2.30 -8.93
C ILE A 81 17.38 3.47 -9.44
N ASP A 82 18.28 4.01 -8.61
CA ASP A 82 19.14 5.16 -8.94
C ASP A 82 19.87 5.00 -10.28
N LYS A 83 20.30 3.78 -10.63
CA LYS A 83 21.01 3.48 -11.90
C LYS A 83 20.12 3.49 -13.14
N CYS A 84 18.81 3.41 -12.97
CA CYS A 84 17.82 3.36 -14.05
C CYS A 84 16.82 4.54 -13.99
N SER A 85 16.93 5.39 -12.97
CA SER A 85 16.08 6.57 -12.80
C SER A 85 16.48 7.68 -13.76
N VAL A 86 15.47 8.40 -14.26
CA VAL A 86 15.67 9.63 -15.03
C VAL A 86 16.31 10.73 -14.17
N ASN A 87 16.13 10.68 -12.84
CA ASN A 87 16.74 11.61 -11.91
C ASN A 87 17.41 10.86 -10.73
N PRO A 88 18.66 10.38 -10.92
CA PRO A 88 19.38 9.62 -9.89
C PRO A 88 19.58 10.36 -8.57
N GLN A 89 19.54 11.70 -8.58
CA GLN A 89 19.71 12.51 -7.37
C GLN A 89 18.51 12.39 -6.42
N LYS A 90 17.35 11.91 -6.89
CA LYS A 90 16.18 11.69 -6.06
C LYS A 90 16.24 10.40 -5.23
N HIS A 91 17.30 9.60 -5.33
CA HIS A 91 17.50 8.35 -4.57
C HIS A 91 16.23 7.51 -4.42
N GLU A 92 15.76 7.05 -5.57
CA GLU A 92 14.44 6.47 -5.72
C GLU A 92 14.40 4.99 -5.32
N VAL A 93 13.35 4.63 -4.61
CA VAL A 93 13.06 3.26 -4.20
C VAL A 93 11.69 2.88 -4.76
N LEU A 94 11.68 1.86 -5.61
CA LEU A 94 10.50 1.34 -6.27
C LEU A 94 10.00 0.11 -5.54
N PHE A 95 8.73 0.10 -5.15
CA PHE A 95 8.07 -1.08 -4.60
C PHE A 95 7.22 -1.78 -5.65
N SER A 96 7.17 -3.11 -5.60
CA SER A 96 6.28 -3.93 -6.43
C SER A 96 4.81 -3.63 -6.16
N THR A 97 3.96 -3.93 -7.14
CA THR A 97 2.50 -3.88 -6.98
C THR A 97 2.05 -4.75 -5.80
N HIS A 98 0.92 -4.37 -5.19
CA HIS A 98 0.30 -5.11 -4.07
C HIS A 98 1.19 -5.27 -2.83
N THR A 99 2.25 -4.48 -2.72
CA THR A 99 2.98 -4.34 -1.46
C THR A 99 2.03 -3.75 -0.41
N ALA A 100 1.88 -4.46 0.70
CA ALA A 100 1.00 -4.08 1.79
C ALA A 100 1.76 -3.33 2.89
N PHE A 101 1.09 -2.33 3.46
CA PHE A 101 1.62 -1.45 4.50
C PHE A 101 0.60 -1.32 5.62
N ARG A 102 1.06 -1.47 6.86
CA ARG A 102 0.31 -1.10 8.05
C ARG A 102 0.31 0.41 8.16
N VAL A 103 -0.88 1.00 8.23
CA VAL A 103 -1.05 2.41 8.46
C VAL A 103 -0.89 2.68 9.95
N GLY A 104 0.08 3.50 10.29
CA GLY A 104 0.28 3.96 11.65
C GLY A 104 -0.37 5.31 11.88
N GLU A 105 0.33 6.13 12.63
CA GLU A 105 -0.14 7.46 12.99
C GLU A 105 -0.36 8.36 11.76
N MET A 106 -1.51 9.04 11.75
CA MET A 106 -1.86 10.09 10.80
C MET A 106 -1.89 11.43 11.54
N LYS A 107 -1.06 12.39 11.11
CA LYS A 107 -0.93 13.70 11.75
C LYS A 107 -1.11 14.81 10.73
N GLN A 108 -1.95 15.78 11.06
CA GLN A 108 -1.99 17.02 10.30
C GLN A 108 -0.73 17.83 10.58
N MET A 109 -0.10 18.36 9.53
CA MET A 109 1.12 19.15 9.67
C MET A 109 0.78 20.53 10.23
N ALA A 110 1.51 20.94 11.27
CA ALA A 110 1.30 22.23 11.90
C ALA A 110 1.41 23.37 10.87
N GLY A 111 0.44 24.29 10.88
CA GLY A 111 0.42 25.43 9.95
C GLY A 111 -0.12 25.14 8.55
N ASN A 112 -0.51 23.90 8.22
CA ASN A 112 -1.16 23.60 6.95
C ASN A 112 -2.29 22.57 7.11
N ASN A 113 -3.52 23.06 7.06
CA ASN A 113 -4.70 22.21 7.26
C ASN A 113 -4.95 21.20 6.12
N ARG A 114 -4.29 21.36 4.97
CA ARG A 114 -4.42 20.47 3.80
C ARG A 114 -3.21 19.55 3.63
N LEU A 115 -2.32 19.46 4.61
CA LEU A 115 -1.16 18.59 4.57
C LEU A 115 -1.12 17.68 5.78
N TRP A 116 -1.01 16.38 5.53
CA TRP A 116 -0.89 15.35 6.54
C TRP A 116 0.40 14.55 6.36
N GLU A 117 0.99 14.12 7.47
CA GLU A 117 2.03 13.10 7.52
C GLU A 117 1.39 11.78 7.95
N VAL A 118 1.68 10.71 7.23
CA VAL A 118 1.12 9.38 7.52
C VAL A 118 2.25 8.36 7.59
N GLN A 119 2.36 7.70 8.73
CA GLN A 119 3.34 6.65 8.94
C GLN A 119 2.86 5.35 8.28
N LEU A 120 3.75 4.73 7.52
CA LEU A 120 3.53 3.41 6.94
C LEU A 120 4.64 2.47 7.38
N THR A 121 4.29 1.25 7.75
CA THR A 121 5.27 0.18 8.00
C THR A 121 5.00 -0.97 7.07
N LEU A 122 6.03 -1.48 6.40
CA LEU A 122 5.90 -2.63 5.52
C LEU A 122 5.36 -3.84 6.30
N THR A 123 4.24 -4.42 5.85
CA THR A 123 3.75 -5.69 6.42
C THR A 123 4.64 -6.82 5.94
N THR A 124 4.89 -7.80 6.79
CA THR A 124 5.71 -8.98 6.45
C THR A 124 4.80 -10.22 6.45
N ALA A 125 5.26 -11.34 5.88
CA ALA A 125 4.52 -12.60 5.93
C ALA A 125 4.19 -13.07 7.37
N ASN A 126 4.92 -12.55 8.37
CA ASN A 126 4.70 -12.80 9.79
C ASN A 126 3.83 -11.72 10.47
N ASP A 127 3.14 -10.85 9.72
CA ASP A 127 2.06 -10.05 10.31
C ASP A 127 1.01 -11.02 10.86
N SER A 128 0.96 -11.12 12.20
CA SER A 128 0.21 -12.14 12.91
C SER A 128 -1.28 -12.08 12.62
N GLU A 129 -1.79 -10.88 12.32
CA GLU A 129 -3.19 -10.66 11.99
C GLU A 129 -3.50 -11.17 10.57
N MET A 130 -2.66 -10.84 9.58
CA MET A 130 -2.81 -11.37 8.22
C MET A 130 -2.63 -12.89 8.17
N ALA A 131 -1.68 -13.43 8.94
CA ALA A 131 -1.46 -14.86 9.04
C ALA A 131 -2.66 -15.57 9.67
N ALA A 132 -3.21 -15.03 10.77
CA ALA A 132 -4.41 -15.54 11.42
C ALA A 132 -5.63 -15.48 10.50
N LEU A 133 -5.86 -14.36 9.81
CA LEU A 133 -6.94 -14.20 8.84
C LEU A 133 -6.81 -15.21 7.70
N THR A 134 -5.61 -15.35 7.13
CA THR A 134 -5.34 -16.32 6.06
C THR A 134 -5.59 -17.75 6.54
N GLN A 135 -5.20 -18.08 7.76
CA GLN A 135 -5.42 -19.41 8.33
C GLN A 135 -6.90 -19.67 8.60
N ALA A 136 -7.64 -18.68 9.12
CA ALA A 136 -9.07 -18.77 9.34
C ALA A 136 -9.83 -18.99 8.02
N LEU A 137 -9.55 -18.17 7.00
CA LEU A 137 -10.12 -18.34 5.66
C LEU A 137 -9.79 -19.70 5.06
N ARG A 138 -8.58 -20.22 5.29
CA ARG A 138 -8.19 -21.56 4.83
C ARG A 138 -8.89 -22.70 5.59
N LYS A 139 -9.34 -22.48 6.82
CA LYS A 139 -10.11 -23.49 7.56
C LYS A 139 -11.59 -23.46 7.16
N ASP A 140 -12.13 -22.26 6.97
CA ASP A 140 -13.55 -22.05 6.70
C ASP A 140 -13.93 -22.34 5.24
N ILE A 141 -12.99 -22.16 4.30
CA ILE A 141 -13.23 -22.35 2.87
C ILE A 141 -12.60 -23.67 2.41
N ASP A 142 -13.47 -24.63 2.16
CA ASP A 142 -13.18 -25.97 1.64
C ASP A 142 -12.98 -25.98 0.11
N GLY A 143 -12.56 -27.13 -0.42
CA GLY A 143 -12.29 -27.33 -1.84
C GLY A 143 -10.84 -27.04 -2.24
N THR A 144 -10.55 -27.22 -3.54
CA THR A 144 -9.22 -27.04 -4.14
C THR A 144 -9.31 -26.22 -5.42
N GLY A 145 -8.17 -25.67 -5.86
CA GLY A 145 -8.06 -24.92 -7.11
C GLY A 145 -9.10 -23.80 -7.26
N TRP A 146 -9.69 -23.68 -8.45
CA TRP A 146 -10.66 -22.66 -8.81
C TRP A 146 -11.96 -22.71 -7.98
N ASN A 147 -12.41 -23.89 -7.55
CA ASN A 147 -13.61 -24.00 -6.71
C ASN A 147 -13.43 -23.27 -5.38
N ARG A 148 -12.24 -23.41 -4.78
CA ARG A 148 -11.88 -22.71 -3.55
C ARG A 148 -11.81 -21.20 -3.75
N ILE A 149 -11.27 -20.76 -4.89
CA ILE A 149 -11.22 -19.34 -5.27
C ILE A 149 -12.64 -18.78 -5.41
N ALA A 150 -13.54 -19.48 -6.11
CA ALA A 150 -14.93 -19.07 -6.29
C ALA A 150 -15.65 -18.89 -4.93
N LYS A 151 -15.47 -19.84 -4.01
CA LYS A 151 -16.01 -19.74 -2.64
C LYS A 151 -15.43 -18.56 -1.86
N LEU A 152 -14.13 -18.28 -2.02
CA LEU A 152 -13.49 -17.13 -1.39
C LEU A 152 -14.05 -15.80 -1.92
N VAL A 153 -14.15 -15.63 -3.24
CA VAL A 153 -14.69 -14.37 -3.81
C VAL A 153 -16.16 -14.18 -3.45
N GLN A 154 -16.95 -15.26 -3.38
CA GLN A 154 -18.31 -15.24 -2.84
C GLN A 154 -18.33 -14.78 -1.38
N ARG A 155 -17.42 -15.30 -0.53
CA ARG A 155 -17.35 -14.95 0.90
C ARG A 155 -17.04 -13.47 1.14
N VAL A 156 -16.24 -12.85 0.27
CA VAL A 156 -15.93 -11.41 0.32
C VAL A 156 -16.94 -10.54 -0.45
N GLY A 157 -18.09 -11.11 -0.85
CA GLY A 157 -19.21 -10.38 -1.46
C GLY A 157 -19.05 -10.07 -2.95
N LYS A 158 -18.08 -10.66 -3.64
CA LYS A 158 -17.86 -10.51 -5.08
C LYS A 158 -18.62 -11.59 -5.86
N PHE A 159 -19.95 -11.53 -5.80
CA PHE A 159 -20.83 -12.56 -6.36
C PHE A 159 -20.71 -12.70 -7.88
N ASP A 160 -20.65 -11.58 -8.62
CA ASP A 160 -20.52 -11.61 -10.09
C ASP A 160 -19.24 -12.34 -10.53
N LEU A 161 -18.13 -12.07 -9.85
CA LEU A 161 -16.85 -12.75 -10.09
C LEU A 161 -16.92 -14.23 -9.70
N ALA A 162 -17.61 -14.56 -8.60
CA ALA A 162 -17.82 -15.95 -8.21
C ALA A 162 -18.58 -16.72 -9.28
N GLU A 163 -19.66 -16.13 -9.82
CA GLU A 163 -20.46 -16.71 -10.89
C GLU A 163 -19.64 -16.93 -12.16
N GLU A 164 -18.83 -15.95 -12.56
CA GLU A 164 -17.93 -16.07 -13.73
C GLU A 164 -16.95 -17.26 -13.57
N ILE A 165 -16.33 -17.39 -12.40
CA ILE A 165 -15.42 -18.51 -12.13
C ILE A 165 -16.17 -19.84 -12.17
N TYR A 166 -17.37 -19.92 -11.60
CA TYR A 166 -18.17 -21.14 -11.66
C TYR A 166 -18.57 -21.50 -13.09
N LYS A 167 -19.01 -20.53 -13.90
CA LYS A 167 -19.32 -20.76 -15.33
C LYS A 167 -18.13 -21.31 -16.09
N ASN A 168 -16.93 -20.74 -15.89
CA ASN A 168 -15.71 -21.24 -16.52
C ASN A 168 -15.33 -22.66 -16.04
N LEU A 169 -15.61 -23.00 -14.78
CA LEU A 169 -15.38 -24.35 -14.26
C LEU A 169 -16.34 -25.40 -14.84
N PHE A 170 -17.60 -25.04 -15.09
CA PHE A 170 -18.61 -25.94 -15.64
C PHE A 170 -18.57 -26.05 -17.18
N ASN A 171 -17.89 -25.10 -17.85
CA ASN A 171 -17.69 -25.09 -19.30
C ASN A 171 -16.34 -25.69 -19.75
N MET A 172 -15.53 -26.21 -18.83
CA MET A 172 -14.36 -27.05 -19.11
C MET A 172 -14.75 -28.52 -19.14
#